data_AF-A0A2M6ZX58-F1
#
_entry.id   AF-A0A2M6ZX58-F1
#
_cell.length_a   1.000
_cell.length_b   1.000
_cell.length_c   1.000
_cell.angle_alpha   90.00
_cell.angle_beta   90.00
_cell.angle_gamma   90.00
#
_symmetry.space_group_name_H-M   'P 1'
#
loop_
_entity.id
_entity.type
_entity.pdbx_description
1 polymer ?
#
loop_
_entity_poly.entity_id
_entity_poly.type
_entity_poly.pdbx_seq_one_letter_code
_entity_poly.pdbx_strand_id
1 'polypeptide(L)'
;MGFFSRLLGTDLESQKRRAFAKIEKNKFYCGDAYAQNYSKADWLTQRGGFFVTSGKIDQAEHDYNEAIQLCPDYLSAYFGLSVVHCRRHNFQTAIEVLQN
;
A
#
# COMPACT_ATOMS: atom_id res chain seq x y z
N MET A 1 12.81 -16.04 -14.00
CA MET A 1 11.65 -16.04 -13.07
C MET A 1 10.39 -15.53 -13.80
N GLY A 2 9.79 -16.25 -14.78
CA GLY A 2 9.05 -15.53 -15.85
C GLY A 2 7.78 -16.12 -16.48
N PHE A 3 7.16 -17.20 -16.01
CA PHE A 3 5.90 -17.67 -16.62
C PHE A 3 4.92 -18.29 -15.62
N PHE A 4 5.42 -19.13 -14.71
CA PHE A 4 4.58 -19.79 -13.71
C PHE A 4 4.18 -18.91 -12.51
N SER A 5 4.90 -17.82 -12.24
CA SER A 5 4.51 -16.83 -11.21
C SER A 5 3.25 -16.05 -11.59
N ARG A 6 2.91 -15.94 -12.88
CA ARG A 6 1.63 -15.35 -13.33
C ARG A 6 0.48 -16.35 -13.35
N LEU A 7 0.77 -17.65 -13.45
CA LEU A 7 -0.24 -18.70 -13.58
C LEU A 7 -0.69 -19.27 -12.23
N LEU A 8 0.20 -19.26 -11.22
CA LEU A 8 -0.07 -19.77 -9.86
C LEU A 8 0.15 -18.72 -8.76
N GLY A 9 0.68 -17.54 -9.10
CA GLY A 9 0.90 -16.44 -8.17
C GLY A 9 -0.30 -15.51 -8.14
N THR A 10 -0.81 -15.29 -6.94
CA THR A 10 -1.77 -14.25 -6.59
C THR A 10 -1.18 -12.86 -6.92
N ASP A 11 -1.35 -12.43 -8.16
CA ASP A 11 -0.98 -11.09 -8.65
C ASP A 11 -1.43 -10.02 -7.63
N LEU A 12 -0.49 -9.24 -7.09
CA LEU A 12 -0.73 -8.28 -6.00
C LEU A 12 -1.82 -7.28 -6.36
N GLU A 13 -1.91 -6.93 -7.65
CA GLU A 13 -2.95 -6.08 -8.19
C GLU A 13 -4.29 -6.82 -8.30
N SER A 14 -4.29 -8.09 -8.69
CA SER A 14 -5.48 -8.94 -8.62
C SER A 14 -6.01 -9.09 -7.18
N GLN A 15 -5.13 -9.16 -6.17
CA GLN A 15 -5.55 -9.17 -4.76
C GLN A 15 -6.21 -7.84 -4.38
N LYS A 16 -5.62 -6.69 -4.76
CA LYS A 16 -6.22 -5.36 -4.55
C LYS A 16 -7.59 -5.25 -5.20
N ARG A 17 -7.71 -5.65 -6.47
CA ARG A 17 -8.98 -5.62 -7.22
C ARG A 17 -10.07 -6.43 -6.52
N ARG A 18 -9.74 -7.63 -6.01
CA ARG A 18 -10.70 -8.45 -5.25
C ARG A 18 -11.11 -7.80 -3.94
N ALA A 19 -10.15 -7.21 -3.21
CA ALA A 19 -10.44 -6.50 -1.97
C ALA A 19 -11.35 -5.29 -2.22
N PHE A 20 -11.05 -4.48 -3.23
CA PHE A 20 -11.84 -3.30 -3.58
C PHE A 20 -13.24 -3.67 -4.07
N ALA A 21 -13.37 -4.70 -4.91
CA ALA A 21 -14.67 -5.20 -5.33
C ALA A 21 -15.52 -5.69 -4.15
N LYS A 22 -14.89 -6.25 -3.10
CA LYS A 22 -15.59 -6.63 -1.87
C LYS A 22 -16.06 -5.41 -1.07
N ILE A 23 -15.26 -4.35 -1.00
CA ILE A 23 -15.63 -3.09 -0.33
C ILE A 23 -16.79 -2.42 -1.07
N GLU A 24 -16.73 -2.33 -2.40
CA GLU A 24 -17.77 -1.71 -3.24
C GLU A 24 -19.11 -2.45 -3.16
N LYS A 25 -19.07 -3.78 -3.06
CA LYS A 25 -20.27 -4.61 -2.91
C LYS A 25 -20.80 -4.66 -1.47
N ASN A 26 -20.09 -4.08 -0.50
CA ASN A 26 -20.53 -4.12 0.89
C ASN A 26 -21.78 -3.25 1.08
N LYS A 27 -22.88 -3.87 1.50
CA LYS A 27 -24.16 -3.19 1.76
C LYS A 27 -24.03 -2.07 2.80
N PHE A 28 -23.08 -2.18 3.73
CA PHE A 28 -22.83 -1.19 4.77
C PHE A 28 -22.37 0.17 4.21
N TYR A 29 -21.71 0.19 3.03
CA TYR A 29 -21.21 1.41 2.38
C TYR A 29 -21.99 1.77 1.10
N CYS A 30 -23.18 1.20 0.91
CA CYS A 30 -23.94 1.35 -0.33
C CYS A 30 -24.36 2.82 -0.55
N GLY A 31 -23.87 3.44 -1.62
CA GLY A 31 -24.14 4.84 -1.96
C GLY A 31 -23.23 5.87 -1.27
N ASP A 32 -22.42 5.45 -0.29
CA ASP A 32 -21.47 6.31 0.40
C ASP A 32 -20.05 6.13 -0.18
N ALA A 33 -19.71 7.00 -1.13
CA ALA A 33 -18.39 7.00 -1.76
C ALA A 33 -17.26 7.35 -0.77
N TYR A 34 -17.55 8.19 0.24
CA TYR A 34 -16.55 8.56 1.25
C TYR A 34 -16.20 7.34 2.12
N ALA A 35 -17.21 6.63 2.63
CA ALA A 35 -16.96 5.43 3.45
C ALA A 35 -16.27 4.31 2.65
N GLN A 36 -16.59 4.16 1.36
CA GLN A 36 -15.86 3.24 0.47
C GLN A 36 -14.40 3.65 0.29
N ASN A 37 -14.13 4.93 0.01
CA ASN A 37 -12.78 5.45 -0.17
C ASN A 37 -11.98 5.33 1.13
N TYR A 38 -12.59 5.63 2.27
CA TYR A 38 -11.99 5.44 3.58
C TYR A 38 -11.61 3.97 3.81
N SER A 39 -12.51 3.03 3.52
CA SER A 39 -12.21 1.60 3.67
C SER A 39 -11.13 1.10 2.69
N LYS A 40 -11.07 1.65 1.47
CA LYS A 40 -10.01 1.36 0.50
C LYS A 40 -8.66 1.93 0.96
N ALA A 41 -8.65 3.16 1.48
CA ALA A 41 -7.47 3.82 2.03
C ALA A 41 -6.92 3.05 3.25
N ASP A 42 -7.80 2.57 4.13
CA ASP A 42 -7.41 1.69 5.23
C ASP A 42 -6.76 0.40 4.73
N TRP A 43 -7.41 -0.29 3.78
CA TRP A 43 -6.87 -1.52 3.21
C TRP A 43 -5.49 -1.31 2.58
N LEU A 44 -5.32 -0.25 1.80
CA LEU A 44 -4.04 0.13 1.20
C LEU A 44 -2.98 0.44 2.27
N THR A 45 -3.35 1.15 3.33
CA THR A 45 -2.46 1.47 4.44
C THR A 45 -1.98 0.20 5.15
N GLN A 46 -2.87 -0.75 5.39
CA GLN A 46 -2.50 -2.04 5.99
C GLN A 46 -1.56 -2.85 5.07
N ARG A 47 -1.82 -2.87 3.75
CA ARG A 47 -0.92 -3.53 2.79
C ARG A 47 0.44 -2.84 2.69
N GLY A 48 0.45 -1.50 2.68
CA GLY A 48 1.67 -0.69 2.74
C GLY A 48 2.50 -1.02 3.98
N GLY A 49 1.85 -1.17 5.15
CA GLY A 49 2.50 -1.60 6.39
C GLY A 49 3.18 -2.96 6.26
N PHE A 50 2.52 -3.92 5.62
CA PHE A 50 3.11 -5.23 5.32
C PHE A 50 4.30 -5.13 4.36
N PHE A 51 4.25 -4.24 3.37
CA PHE A 51 5.39 -4.01 2.48
C PHE A 51 6.58 -3.34 3.19
N VAL A 52 6.33 -2.42 4.12
CA VAL A 52 7.38 -1.83 4.98
C VAL A 52 8.11 -2.91 5.78
N THR A 53 7.38 -3.80 6.44
CA THR A 53 7.99 -4.87 7.24
C THR A 53 8.70 -5.91 6.37
N SER A 54 8.25 -6.09 5.13
CA SER A 54 8.88 -6.97 4.13
C SER A 54 10.06 -6.30 3.38
N GLY A 55 10.44 -5.08 3.74
CA GLY A 55 11.53 -4.33 3.07
C GLY A 55 11.19 -3.82 1.66
N LYS A 56 9.95 -3.97 1.21
CA LYS A 56 9.46 -3.57 -0.12
C LYS A 56 9.04 -2.09 -0.11
N ILE A 57 10.00 -1.21 0.13
CA ILE A 57 9.76 0.22 0.42
C ILE A 57 9.01 0.92 -0.72
N ASP A 58 9.36 0.67 -1.98
CA ASP A 58 8.70 1.31 -3.13
C ASP A 58 7.22 0.92 -3.26
N GLN A 59 6.91 -0.35 -2.97
CA GLN A 59 5.52 -0.84 -3.01
C GLN A 59 4.70 -0.25 -1.86
N ALA A 60 5.30 -0.11 -0.67
CA ALA A 60 4.67 0.55 0.46
C ALA A 60 4.35 2.02 0.15
N GLU A 61 5.31 2.75 -0.42
CA GLU A 61 5.14 4.14 -0.82
C GLU A 61 3.99 4.32 -1.82
N HIS A 62 3.92 3.43 -2.82
CA HIS A 62 2.83 3.45 -3.79
C HIS A 62 1.46 3.29 -3.12
N ASP A 63 1.33 2.31 -2.22
CA ASP A 63 0.07 2.04 -1.52
C ASP A 63 -0.36 3.19 -0.61
N TYR A 64 0.59 3.78 0.14
CA TYR A 64 0.27 4.93 1.00
C TYR A 64 -0.13 6.16 0.18
N ASN A 65 0.52 6.42 -0.95
CA ASN A 65 0.14 7.50 -1.84
C ASN A 65 -1.24 7.28 -2.47
N GLU A 66 -1.56 6.06 -2.90
CA GLU A 66 -2.90 5.72 -3.39
C GLU A 66 -3.96 5.89 -2.28
N ALA A 67 -3.64 5.54 -1.03
CA ALA A 67 -4.53 5.75 0.11
C ALA A 67 -4.82 7.24 0.36
N ILE A 68 -3.78 8.08 0.28
CA ILE A 68 -3.88 9.54 0.42
C ILE A 68 -4.72 10.13 -0.73
N GLN A 69 -4.57 9.63 -1.96
CA GLN A 69 -5.37 10.09 -3.09
C GLN A 69 -6.86 9.76 -2.93
N LEU A 70 -7.18 8.60 -2.36
CA LEU A 70 -8.57 8.20 -2.11
C LEU A 70 -9.19 8.96 -0.93
N CYS A 71 -8.40 9.20 0.12
CA CYS A 71 -8.84 9.88 1.34
C CYS A 71 -7.73 10.82 1.83
N PRO A 72 -7.73 12.10 1.39
CA PRO A 72 -6.70 13.07 1.72
C PRO A 72 -6.54 13.36 3.21
N ASP A 73 -7.55 13.07 4.03
CA ASP A 73 -7.54 13.26 5.48
C ASP A 73 -7.15 11.98 6.25
N TYR A 74 -6.72 10.91 5.55
CA TYR A 74 -6.38 9.62 6.16
C TYR A 74 -5.00 9.65 6.83
N LEU A 75 -4.95 10.14 8.06
CA LEU A 75 -3.74 10.31 8.87
C LEU A 75 -2.83 9.07 8.91
N SER A 76 -3.41 7.87 9.00
CA SER A 76 -2.65 6.62 9.04
C SER A 76 -1.79 6.38 7.80
N ALA A 77 -2.25 6.81 6.62
CA ALA A 77 -1.45 6.69 5.38
C ALA A 77 -0.26 7.65 5.37
N TYR A 78 -0.43 8.90 5.84
CA TYR A 78 0.68 9.84 6.00
C TYR A 78 1.70 9.34 7.02
N PHE A 79 1.23 8.79 8.14
CA PHE A 79 2.12 8.17 9.12
C PHE A 79 2.93 7.04 8.49
N GLY A 80 2.27 6.15 7.75
CA GLY A 80 2.93 5.09 6.99
C GLY A 80 3.96 5.60 5.98
N LEU A 81 3.63 6.67 5.25
CA LEU A 81 4.55 7.31 4.30
C LEU A 81 5.76 7.95 5.00
N SER A 82 5.58 8.55 6.18
CA SER A 82 6.69 9.08 6.96
C SER A 82 7.70 7.98 7.35
N VAL A 83 7.22 6.80 7.74
CA VAL A 83 8.05 5.62 8.03
C VAL A 83 8.82 5.15 6.81
N VAL A 84 8.19 5.17 5.62
CA VAL A 84 8.83 4.86 4.33
C VAL A 84 10.01 5.80 4.07
N HIS A 85 9.81 7.12 4.24
CA HIS A 85 10.88 8.10 4.03
C HIS A 85 12.04 7.92 5.01
N CYS A 86 11.76 7.68 6.30
CA CYS A 86 12.80 7.39 7.29
C CYS A 86 13.62 6.15 6.91
N ARG A 87 12.95 5.07 6.46
CA ARG A 87 13.65 3.86 6.02
C ARG A 87 14.50 4.08 4.78
N ARG A 88 14.01 4.84 3.79
CA ARG A 88 14.77 5.12 2.57
C ARG A 88 16.03 5.94 2.88
N HIS A 89 15.95 6.92 3.78
CA HIS A 89 17.12 7.68 4.20
C HIS A 89 18.19 6.76 4.83
N ASN A 90 17.79 5.87 5.73
CA ASN A 90 18.72 4.90 6.34
C ASN A 90 19.38 3.98 5.31
N PHE A 91 18.65 3.54 4.27
CA PHE A 91 19.23 2.74 3.20
C PHE A 91 20.21 3.52 2.35
N GLN A 92 19.91 4.78 2.04
CA GLN A 92 20.82 5.65 1.31
C GLN A 92 22.13 5.84 2.09
N THR A 93 22.05 6.13 3.39
CA THR A 93 23.23 6.19 4.26
C THR A 93 24.00 4.87 4.28
N ALA A 94 23.32 3.73 4.38
CA ALA A 94 23.97 2.42 4.39
C ALA A 94 24.71 2.11 3.08
N ILE A 95 24.14 2.47 1.93
CA ILE A 95 24.78 2.31 0.62
C ILE A 95 26.04 3.17 0.52
N GLU A 96 25.98 4.43 0.98
CA GLU A 96 27.14 5.34 0.99
C GLU A 96 28.27 4.83 1.88
N VAL A 97 27.96 4.28 3.05
CA VAL A 97 28.96 3.67 3.95
C VAL A 97 29.60 2.43 3.31
N LEU A 98 28.85 1.62 2.56
CA LEU A 98 29.37 0.42 1.90
C LEU A 98 30.23 0.70 0.66
N GLN A 99 30.16 1.92 0.11
CA GLN A 99 30.90 2.34 -1.08
C GLN A 99 32.21 3.05 -0.76
N ASN A 100 32.49 3.35 0.52
CA ASN A 100 33.77 3.83 1.03
C ASN A 100 34.60 2.68 1.62
#